data_AF-A0A5E5PLV2-F1
#
_entry.id   AF-A0A5E5PLV2-F1
#
_cell.length_a   1.000
_cell.length_b   1.000
_cell.length_c   1.000
_cell.angle_alpha   90.00
_cell.angle_beta   90.00
_cell.angle_gamma   90.00
#
_symmetry.space_group_name_H-M   'P 1'
#
loop_
_entity.id
_entity.type
_entity.pdbx_description
1 polymer ?
#
loop_
_entity_poly.entity_id
_entity_poly.type
_entity_poly.pdbx_seq_one_letter_code
_entity_poly.pdbx_strand_id
1 'polypeptide(L)' 'MTKLFFSYSHKDEALRDELEIHLSTIKRQGVIETWHDRRIGGGNEFGKAIDENLEQ' A
#
# COMPACT_ATOMS: atom_id res chain seq x y z
N MET A 1 8.73 -0.51 -13.86
CA MET A 1 7.97 -1.11 -12.75
C MET A 1 7.26 0.03 -12.05
N THR A 2 5.93 0.00 -11.99
CA THR A 2 5.14 1.16 -11.53
C THR A 2 4.80 0.99 -10.06
N LYS A 3 5.19 1.95 -9.21
CA LYS A 3 4.84 1.96 -7.79
C LYS A 3 3.44 2.56 -7.60
N LEU A 4 2.62 1.89 -6.82
CA LEU A 4 1.25 2.27 -6.50
C LEU A 4 1.15 2.49 -4.99
N PHE A 5 0.87 3.73 -4.60
CA PHE A 5 0.65 4.12 -3.21
C PHE A 5 -0.85 4.24 -2.95
N PHE A 6 -1.35 3.54 -1.94
CA PHE A 6 -2.75 3.68 -1.53
C PHE A 6 -2.89 4.79 -0.49
N SER A 7 -3.57 5.88 -0.89
CA SER A 7 -4.10 6.87 0.04
C SER A 7 -5.58 6.56 0.27
N TYR A 8 -5.93 6.16 1.49
CA TYR A 8 -7.29 5.77 1.86
C TYR A 8 -7.56 6.18 3.31
N SER A 9 -8.85 6.34 3.66
CA SER A 9 -9.24 6.51 5.04
C SER A 9 -9.39 5.15 5.72
N HIS A 10 -9.21 5.06 7.04
CA HIS A 10 -9.45 3.81 7.76
C HIS A 10 -10.87 3.26 7.59
N LYS A 11 -11.85 4.10 7.21
CA LYS A 11 -13.22 3.65 6.92
C LYS A 11 -13.31 2.86 5.61
N ASP A 12 -12.38 3.09 4.68
CA ASP A 12 -12.36 2.49 3.34
C ASP A 12 -11.43 1.28 3.26
N GLU A 13 -10.94 0.81 4.40
CA GLU A 13 -10.01 -0.32 4.47
C GLU A 13 -10.53 -1.58 3.77
N ALA A 14 -11.82 -1.88 3.92
CA ALA A 14 -12.45 -3.02 3.25
C ALA A 14 -12.42 -2.87 1.71
N LEU A 15 -12.58 -1.66 1.19
CA LEU A 15 -12.50 -1.38 -0.25
C LEU A 15 -11.05 -1.48 -0.74
N ARG A 16 -10.08 -1.06 0.07
CA ARG A 16 -8.65 -1.22 -0.23
C ARG A 16 -8.27 -2.69 -0.29
N ASP A 17 -8.74 -3.50 0.65
CA ASP A 17 -8.50 -4.95 0.65
C ASP A 17 -9.08 -5.61 -0.62
N GLU A 18 -10.30 -5.22 -1.03
CA GLU A 18 -10.92 -5.72 -2.26
C GLU A 18 -10.13 -5.30 -3.52
N LEU A 19 -9.67 -4.05 -3.56
CA LEU A 19 -8.82 -3.54 -4.63
C LEU A 19 -7.48 -4.27 -4.70
N GLU A 20 -6.86 -4.61 -3.56
CA GLU A 20 -5.63 -5.39 -3.51
C GLU A 20 -5.84 -6.81 -4.05
N ILE A 21 -7.01 -7.42 -3.82
CA ILE A 21 -7.37 -8.73 -4.41
C ILE A 21 -7.40 -8.62 -5.94
N HIS A 22 -8.05 -7.60 -6.49
CA HIS A 22 -8.11 -7.41 -7.94
C HIS A 22 -6.74 -7.12 -8.56
N LEU A 23 -5.89 -6.38 -7.86
CA LEU A 23 -4.54 -6.04 -8.30
C LEU A 23 -3.53 -7.18 -8.09
N SER A 24 -3.88 -8.23 -7.32
CA SER A 24 -2.99 -9.34 -6.97
C SER A 24 -2.45 -10.07 -8.20
N THR A 25 -3.25 -10.22 -9.26
CA THR A 25 -2.83 -10.85 -10.52
C THR A 25 -1.77 -10.02 -11.23
N ILE A 26 -1.95 -8.70 -11.28
CA ILE A 26 -1.03 -7.77 -11.96
C ILE A 26 0.27 -7.62 -11.16
N LYS A 27 0.18 -7.61 -9.83
CA LYS A 27 1.32 -7.64 -8.91
C LYS A 27 2.15 -8.91 -9.08
N ARG A 28 1.50 -10.08 -9.18
CA ARG A 28 2.18 -11.37 -9.43
C ARG A 28 2.91 -11.42 -10.78
N GLN A 29 2.41 -10.68 -11.77
CA GLN A 29 3.08 -10.53 -13.07
C GLN A 29 4.28 -9.56 -13.01
N GLY A 30 4.54 -8.91 -11.88
CA GLY A 30 5.68 -7.99 -11.70
C GLY A 30 5.50 -6.63 -12.38
N VAL A 31 4.28 -6.30 -12.83
CA VAL A 31 4.00 -5.05 -13.55
C VAL A 31 3.91 -3.86 -12.58
N ILE A 32 3.30 -4.09 -11.42
CA ILE A 32 3.09 -3.09 -10.38
C ILE A 32 3.62 -3.56 -9.03
N GLU A 33 4.08 -2.60 -8.23
CA GLU A 33 4.42 -2.79 -6.83
C GLU A 33 3.47 -1.93 -5.98
N THR A 34 2.87 -2.51 -4.94
CA THR A 34 1.85 -1.84 -4.13
C THR A 34 2.32 -1.63 -2.70
N TRP A 35 2.13 -0.44 -2.15
CA TRP A 35 2.44 -0.10 -0.76
C TRP A 35 1.25 0.54 -0.05
N HIS A 36 1.07 0.22 1.24
CA HIS A 36 0.07 0.81 2.12
C HIS A 36 0.58 0.83 3.57
N ASP A 37 0.08 1.77 4.36
CA ASP A 37 0.39 2.03 5.78
C ASP A 37 0.21 0.80 6.68
N ARG A 38 -0.74 -0.09 6.37
CA ARG A 38 -0.97 -1.33 7.12
C ARG A 38 0.18 -2.34 7.10
N ARG A 39 1.23 -2.11 6.29
CA ARG A 39 2.47 -2.92 6.30
C ARG A 39 3.46 -2.50 7.38
N ILE A 40 3.21 -1.39 8.08
CA ILE A 40 4.05 -0.92 9.17
C ILE A 40 3.75 -1.79 10.40
N GLY A 41 4.70 -2.66 10.76
CA GLY A 41 4.61 -3.51 11.95
C GLY A 41 4.61 -2.70 13.25
N GLY A 42 3.91 -3.22 14.27
CA GLY A 42 3.86 -2.58 15.59
C GLY A 42 5.26 -2.38 16.18
N GLY A 43 5.64 -1.12 16.41
CA GLY A 43 6.97 -0.72 16.87
C GLY A 43 7.70 0.25 15.95
N ASN A 44 7.25 0.41 14.70
CA ASN A 44 7.77 1.43 13.79
C ASN A 44 7.01 2.76 13.90
N GLU A 45 7.73 3.88 13.77
CA GLU A 45 7.13 5.21 13.72
C GLU A 45 6.32 5.38 12.44
N PHE A 46 4.99 5.32 12.59
CA PHE A 46 4.00 5.31 11.52
C PHE A 46 4.19 6.48 10.53
N GLY A 47 4.44 7.69 11.05
CA GLY A 47 4.64 8.89 10.23
C GLY A 47 5.89 8.83 9.37
N LYS A 48 7.03 8.41 9.94
CA LYS A 48 8.30 8.37 9.23
C LYS A 48 8.30 7.37 8.06
N ALA A 49 7.68 6.20 8.26
CA ALA A 49 7.57 5.20 7.21
C ALA A 49 6.62 5.62 6.06
N ILE A 50 5.60 6.42 6.36
CA ILE A 50 4.71 7.00 5.34
C ILE A 50 5.45 8.07 4.54
N ASP A 51 6.17 8.99 5.21
CA ASP A 51 6.95 10.05 4.56
C ASP A 51 8.05 9.47 3.66
N GLU A 52 8.79 8.48 4.14
CA GLU A 52 9.84 7.80 3.35
C GLU A 52 9.31 7.09 2.09
N ASN A 53 8.04 6.68 2.06
CA ASN A 53 7.41 6.07 0.89
C ASN A 53 6.68 7.07 -0.01
N LEU A 54 6.34 8.26 0.50
CA LEU A 54 5.75 9.36 -0.27
C LEU A 54 6.80 10.17 -1.03
N GLU A 55 8.03 10.26 -0.51
CA GLU A 55 9.12 11.04 -1.13
C GLU A 55 9.96 10.28 -2.19
N GLN A 56 9.54 9.08 -2.62
CA GLN A 56 10.24 8.28 -3.64
C GLN A 56 9.75 8.46 -5.08
#